data_AF-A0A1G0ZS81-F1
#
_entry.id   AF-A0A1G0ZS81-F1
#
_cell.length_a   1.000
_cell.length_b   1.000
_cell.length_c   1.000
_cell.angle_alpha   90.00
_cell.angle_beta   90.00
_cell.angle_gamma   90.00
#
_symmetry.space_group_name_H-M   'P 1'
#
loop_
_entity.id
_entity.type
_entity.pdbx_description
1 polymer ?
#
loop_
_entity_poly.entity_id
_entity_poly.type
_entity_poly.pdbx_seq_one_letter_code
_entity_poly.pdbx_strand_id
1 'polypeptide(L)'
;MKYISQSSLAGTIDSISEAIFHSHEVSKPERVTVGRWLASRQGLPGSYANMFAPTRLDMQNGIRVFTGEKITSGAAVSHILGEETCRILSMLNLKDKGINDAQAAAIEGFTSRLDDSEKRGYGIGTYCCGKCSTAYWRNLLVTEFPRREERLSEGMKELKKNRMGDGHWRRFPFYYLSLALTEIGPGLAKSEMQYAAPAWEKYLKNNRNSEGKYTIRKFRIGQMLLDLC
;
A
#
# COMPACT_ATOMS: atom_id res chain seq x y z
N MET A 1 18.63 12.04 -10.06
CA MET A 1 18.08 10.68 -9.83
C MET A 1 16.57 10.75 -10.00
N LYS A 2 16.02 10.21 -11.10
CA LYS A 2 14.63 10.44 -11.56
C LYS A 2 13.54 10.07 -10.55
N TYR A 3 13.75 9.03 -9.75
CA TYR A 3 12.72 8.45 -8.88
C TYR A 3 12.94 8.69 -7.38
N ILE A 4 14.03 9.36 -6.98
CA ILE A 4 14.36 9.56 -5.56
C ILE A 4 14.06 10.99 -5.14
N SER A 5 13.21 11.13 -4.14
CA SER A 5 13.02 12.36 -3.38
C SER A 5 13.84 12.27 -2.09
N GLN A 6 15.01 12.91 -2.06
CA GLN A 6 15.96 12.78 -0.93
C GLN A 6 15.35 13.17 0.43
N SER A 7 14.38 14.09 0.42
CA SER A 7 13.72 14.57 1.63
C SER A 7 12.44 13.81 1.99
N SER A 8 11.94 12.87 1.18
CA SER A 8 10.65 12.20 1.41
C SER A 8 10.63 10.76 0.92
N LEU A 9 10.44 9.81 1.84
CA LEU A 9 10.20 8.40 1.54
C LEU A 9 8.89 8.25 0.77
N ALA A 10 7.85 8.97 1.18
CA ALA A 10 6.58 9.00 0.46
C ALA A 10 6.76 9.46 -1.01
N GLY A 11 7.56 10.50 -1.25
CA GLY A 11 7.85 11.00 -2.60
C GLY A 11 8.60 9.98 -3.48
N THR A 12 9.58 9.27 -2.92
CA THR A 12 10.29 8.19 -3.62
C THR A 12 9.35 7.02 -3.93
N ILE A 13 8.58 6.55 -2.94
CA ILE A 13 7.57 5.48 -3.08
C ILE A 13 6.54 5.84 -4.15
N ASP A 14 6.02 7.07 -4.13
CA ASP A 14 5.02 7.54 -5.07
C ASP A 14 5.58 7.60 -6.51
N SER A 15 6.83 8.05 -6.67
CA SER A 15 7.48 8.17 -7.97
C SER A 15 7.75 6.81 -8.62
N ILE A 16 8.23 5.83 -7.85
CA ILE A 16 8.47 4.48 -8.37
C ILE A 16 7.15 3.71 -8.56
N SER A 17 6.18 3.89 -7.66
CA SER A 17 4.85 3.30 -7.82
C SER A 17 4.14 3.80 -9.06
N GLU A 18 4.31 5.08 -9.43
CA GLU A 18 3.78 5.64 -10.68
C GLU A 18 4.31 4.89 -11.90
N ALA A 19 5.63 4.66 -11.95
CA ALA A 19 6.25 3.96 -13.06
C ALA A 19 5.74 2.52 -13.15
N ILE A 20 5.66 1.82 -12.02
CA ILE A 20 5.14 0.45 -11.96
C ILE A 20 3.66 0.40 -12.37
N PHE A 21 2.82 1.29 -11.84
CA PHE A 21 1.38 1.34 -12.10
C PHE A 21 1.07 1.59 -13.57
N HIS A 22 1.84 2.45 -14.24
CA HIS A 22 1.70 2.73 -15.67
C HIS A 22 2.54 1.82 -16.57
N SER A 23 3.17 0.77 -16.02
CA SER A 23 4.06 -0.14 -16.77
C SER A 23 5.18 0.59 -17.53
N HIS A 24 5.64 1.73 -17.00
CA HIS A 24 6.79 2.44 -17.54
C HIS A 24 8.07 1.68 -17.21
N GLU A 25 8.96 1.56 -18.20
CA GLU A 25 10.24 0.92 -17.99
C GLU A 25 11.11 1.73 -17.00
N VAL A 26 11.61 1.06 -15.97
CA VAL A 26 12.60 1.59 -15.04
C VAL A 26 13.88 0.80 -15.28
N SER A 27 14.94 1.48 -15.70
CA SER A 27 16.19 0.81 -16.06
C SER A 27 16.76 0.05 -14.86
N LYS A 28 17.48 -1.05 -15.11
CA LYS A 28 18.11 -1.83 -14.03
C LYS A 28 19.00 -0.99 -13.11
N PRO A 29 19.86 -0.07 -13.60
CA PRO A 29 20.64 0.82 -12.73
C PRO A 29 19.78 1.73 -11.84
N GLU A 30 18.68 2.27 -12.38
CA GLU A 30 17.75 3.09 -11.60
C GLU A 30 17.04 2.27 -10.52
N ARG A 31 16.58 1.05 -10.85
CA ARG A 31 15.97 0.13 -9.86
C ARG A 31 16.92 -0.16 -8.72
N VAL A 32 18.19 -0.47 -9.02
CA VAL A 32 19.22 -0.70 -7.98
C VAL A 32 19.44 0.55 -7.13
N THR A 33 19.52 1.72 -7.76
CA THR A 33 19.72 2.99 -7.05
C THR A 33 18.56 3.30 -6.10
N VAL A 34 17.32 3.15 -6.57
CA VAL A 34 16.10 3.33 -5.76
C VAL A 34 16.04 2.28 -4.65
N GLY A 35 16.27 1.01 -4.98
CA GLY A 35 16.23 -0.10 -4.03
C GLY A 35 17.22 0.10 -2.88
N ARG A 36 18.46 0.50 -3.17
CA ARG A 36 19.47 0.79 -2.14
C ARG A 36 19.08 1.97 -1.26
N TRP A 37 18.52 3.01 -1.86
CA TRP A 37 18.03 4.16 -1.09
C TRP A 37 16.88 3.77 -0.15
N LEU A 38 15.91 3.00 -0.63
CA LEU A 38 14.81 2.46 0.18
C LEU A 38 15.34 1.54 1.29
N ALA A 39 16.22 0.59 0.95
CA ALA A 39 16.82 -0.35 1.89
C ALA A 39 17.60 0.36 3.00
N SER A 40 18.27 1.49 2.68
CA SER A 40 19.00 2.29 3.68
C SER A 40 18.12 2.86 4.80
N ARG A 41 16.79 2.83 4.65
CA ARG A 41 15.83 3.31 5.65
C ARG A 41 15.48 2.28 6.71
N GLN A 42 15.87 1.01 6.53
CA GLN A 42 15.52 -0.08 7.44
C GLN A 42 16.05 0.17 8.85
N GLY A 43 15.20 -0.06 9.86
CA GLY A 43 15.59 -0.02 11.28
C GLY A 43 15.95 1.36 11.84
N LEU A 44 15.98 2.41 11.01
CA LEU A 44 16.27 3.77 11.45
C LEU A 44 15.21 4.28 12.45
N PRO A 45 15.54 5.29 13.28
CA PRO A 45 14.59 5.89 14.21
C PRO A 45 13.28 6.32 13.54
N GLY A 46 12.15 5.97 14.15
CA GLY A 46 10.81 6.22 13.60
C GLY A 46 10.28 5.13 12.67
N SER A 47 11.08 4.08 12.38
CA SER A 47 10.57 2.87 11.74
C SER A 47 9.51 2.18 12.61
N TYR A 48 8.50 1.60 11.95
CA TYR A 48 7.52 0.76 12.61
C TYR A 48 8.02 -0.68 12.62
N ALA A 49 8.12 -1.33 13.78
CA ALA A 49 8.47 -2.76 13.89
C ALA A 49 9.71 -3.16 13.06
N ASN A 50 10.80 -2.37 13.16
CA ASN A 50 12.05 -2.59 12.42
C ASN A 50 11.93 -2.53 10.88
N MET A 51 10.81 -2.00 10.35
CA MET A 51 10.64 -1.76 8.92
C MET A 51 11.41 -0.50 8.46
N PHE A 52 10.96 0.13 7.38
CA PHE A 52 11.62 1.28 6.77
C PHE A 52 11.12 2.60 7.38
N ALA A 53 12.05 3.44 7.83
CA ALA A 53 11.72 4.67 8.52
C ALA A 53 11.32 5.81 7.55
N PRO A 54 10.20 6.51 7.82
CA PRO A 54 9.87 7.78 7.17
C PRO A 54 11.02 8.79 7.29
N THR A 55 11.06 9.78 6.40
CA THR A 55 11.95 10.92 6.61
C THR A 55 11.37 11.88 7.64
N ARG A 56 12.18 12.85 8.08
CA ARG A 56 11.71 13.95 8.93
C ARG A 56 10.56 14.74 8.28
N LEU A 57 10.63 14.98 6.98
CA LEU A 57 9.60 15.72 6.25
C LEU A 57 8.28 14.95 6.21
N ASP A 58 8.33 13.63 5.99
CA ASP A 58 7.14 12.76 6.01
C ASP A 58 6.46 12.79 7.38
N MET A 59 7.24 12.77 8.46
CA MET A 59 6.71 12.82 9.84
C MET A 59 6.14 14.19 10.20
N GLN A 60 6.74 15.28 9.72
CA GLN A 60 6.30 16.65 10.01
C GLN A 60 5.03 17.03 9.26
N ASN A 61 4.95 16.68 7.97
CA ASN A 61 3.88 17.14 7.08
C ASN A 61 2.78 16.10 6.88
N GLY A 62 3.01 14.87 7.34
CA GLY A 62 2.23 13.72 6.93
C GLY A 62 2.52 13.34 5.47
N ILE A 63 1.73 12.41 4.96
CA ILE A 63 1.89 11.87 3.60
C ILE A 63 0.57 11.87 2.85
N ARG A 64 0.65 11.62 1.54
CA ARG A 64 -0.47 11.18 0.73
C ARG A 64 -0.19 9.77 0.25
N VAL A 65 -1.18 8.89 0.33
CA VAL A 65 -1.10 7.59 -0.34
C VAL A 65 -1.20 7.78 -1.87
N PHE A 66 -0.97 6.72 -2.64
CA PHE A 66 -0.90 6.79 -4.10
C PHE A 66 -2.13 7.46 -4.76
N THR A 67 -3.30 7.28 -4.16
CA THR A 67 -4.58 7.86 -4.58
C THR A 67 -4.84 9.27 -4.06
N GLY A 68 -3.89 9.87 -3.34
CA GLY A 68 -3.91 11.26 -2.89
C GLY A 68 -4.59 11.52 -1.54
N GLU A 69 -5.19 10.51 -0.91
CA GLU A 69 -5.77 10.63 0.43
C GLU A 69 -4.69 10.93 1.49
N LYS A 70 -4.97 11.86 2.41
CA LYS A 70 -4.00 12.33 3.42
C LYS A 70 -3.89 11.39 4.62
N ILE A 71 -2.67 11.21 5.10
CA ILE A 71 -2.32 10.53 6.35
C ILE A 71 -1.52 11.51 7.20
N THR A 72 -1.97 11.81 8.41
CA THR A 72 -1.36 12.82 9.28
C THR A 72 -0.87 12.27 10.62
N SER A 73 -1.34 11.09 11.04
CA SER A 73 -0.87 10.45 12.26
C SER A 73 0.52 9.86 12.03
N GLY A 74 1.50 10.22 12.87
CA GLY A 74 2.85 9.67 12.79
C GLY A 74 2.89 8.14 12.85
N ALA A 75 2.05 7.52 13.67
CA ALA A 75 1.96 6.06 13.73
C ALA A 75 1.49 5.44 12.40
N ALA A 76 0.50 6.05 11.75
CA ALA A 76 0.02 5.60 10.44
C ALA A 76 1.04 5.89 9.32
N VAL A 77 1.76 7.02 9.39
CA VAL A 77 2.85 7.35 8.46
C VAL A 77 3.95 6.29 8.52
N SER A 78 4.49 5.99 9.71
CA SER A 78 5.52 4.96 9.88
C SER A 78 5.06 3.58 9.43
N HIS A 79 3.83 3.20 9.75
CA HIS A 79 3.27 1.92 9.34
C HIS A 79 3.13 1.80 7.82
N ILE A 80 2.40 2.73 7.20
CA ILE A 80 2.08 2.68 5.77
C ILE A 80 3.35 2.79 4.93
N LEU A 81 4.29 3.66 5.29
CA LEU A 81 5.54 3.78 4.54
C LEU A 81 6.44 2.55 4.72
N GLY A 82 6.45 1.92 5.90
CA GLY A 82 7.16 0.66 6.11
C GLY A 82 6.64 -0.44 5.18
N GLU A 83 5.31 -0.62 5.13
CA GLU A 83 4.66 -1.62 4.29
C GLU A 83 4.81 -1.34 2.79
N GLU A 84 4.56 -0.11 2.34
CA GLU A 84 4.72 0.25 0.92
C GLU A 84 6.18 0.17 0.46
N THR A 85 7.15 0.45 1.33
CA THR A 85 8.56 0.24 1.01
C THR A 85 8.87 -1.24 0.84
N CYS A 86 8.43 -2.09 1.78
CA CYS A 86 8.61 -3.52 1.69
C CYS A 86 7.99 -4.09 0.42
N ARG A 87 6.76 -3.68 0.11
CA ARG A 87 6.02 -4.01 -1.12
C ARG A 87 6.82 -3.64 -2.37
N ILE A 88 7.36 -2.42 -2.45
CA ILE A 88 8.16 -1.97 -3.60
C ILE A 88 9.43 -2.80 -3.74
N LEU A 89 10.15 -3.08 -2.65
CA LEU A 89 11.37 -3.89 -2.73
C LEU A 89 11.07 -5.31 -3.25
N SER A 90 9.97 -5.92 -2.80
CA SER A 90 9.48 -7.21 -3.35
C SER A 90 9.22 -7.14 -4.85
N MET A 91 8.53 -6.10 -5.32
CA MET A 91 8.24 -5.93 -6.75
C MET A 91 9.48 -5.62 -7.58
N LEU A 92 10.45 -4.89 -7.01
CA LEU A 92 11.72 -4.63 -7.68
C LEU A 92 12.59 -5.89 -7.80
N ASN A 93 12.39 -6.92 -6.96
CA ASN A 93 13.01 -8.25 -7.07
C ASN A 93 14.49 -8.21 -7.51
N LEU A 94 15.31 -7.46 -6.77
CA LEU A 94 16.70 -7.18 -7.11
C LEU A 94 17.62 -8.22 -6.46
N LYS A 95 18.60 -8.73 -7.23
CA LYS A 95 19.68 -9.58 -6.70
C LYS A 95 20.79 -8.73 -6.10
N ASP A 96 20.49 -8.00 -5.03
CA ASP A 96 21.45 -7.18 -4.28
C ASP A 96 21.38 -7.55 -2.79
N LYS A 97 22.52 -7.95 -2.22
CA LYS A 97 22.58 -8.46 -0.85
C LYS A 97 22.09 -7.45 0.19
N GLY A 98 22.48 -6.18 0.07
CA GLY A 98 22.11 -5.15 1.04
C GLY A 98 20.61 -4.85 1.01
N ILE A 99 20.00 -4.89 -0.19
CA ILE A 99 18.54 -4.77 -0.33
C ILE A 99 17.83 -5.98 0.31
N ASN A 100 18.31 -7.19 0.04
CA ASN A 100 17.70 -8.42 0.54
C ASN A 100 17.82 -8.56 2.07
N ASP A 101 18.98 -8.23 2.63
CA ASP A 101 19.20 -8.26 4.08
C ASP A 101 18.26 -7.27 4.80
N ALA A 102 18.13 -6.04 4.28
CA ALA A 102 17.22 -5.03 4.83
C ALA A 102 15.75 -5.48 4.74
N GLN A 103 15.36 -6.06 3.61
CA GLN A 103 14.01 -6.59 3.44
C GLN A 103 13.71 -7.75 4.40
N ALA A 104 14.64 -8.68 4.56
CA ALA A 104 14.50 -9.79 5.50
C ALA A 104 14.33 -9.31 6.94
N ALA A 105 15.15 -8.35 7.39
CA ALA A 105 15.05 -7.76 8.72
C ALA A 105 13.71 -7.03 8.96
N ALA A 106 13.18 -6.36 7.93
CA ALA A 106 11.87 -5.72 8.00
C ALA A 106 10.72 -6.74 8.06
N ILE A 107 10.80 -7.83 7.29
CA ILE A 107 9.81 -8.93 7.31
C ILE A 107 9.81 -9.61 8.68
N GLU A 108 10.99 -9.91 9.23
CA GLU A 108 11.14 -10.51 10.56
C GLU A 108 10.52 -9.63 11.65
N GLY A 109 10.89 -8.34 11.68
CA GLY A 109 10.36 -7.39 12.66
C GLY A 109 8.85 -7.22 12.58
N PHE A 110 8.29 -7.14 11.38
CA PHE A 110 6.85 -7.01 11.19
C PHE A 110 6.11 -8.32 11.50
N THR A 111 6.68 -9.48 11.17
CA THR A 111 6.11 -10.79 11.52
C THR A 111 6.00 -10.96 13.03
N SER A 112 7.07 -10.63 13.78
CA SER A 112 7.06 -10.64 15.25
C SER A 112 5.94 -9.75 15.81
N ARG A 113 5.73 -8.57 15.19
CA ARG A 113 4.64 -7.67 15.57
C ARG A 113 3.25 -8.24 15.30
N LEU A 114 3.06 -8.96 14.19
CA LEU A 114 1.81 -9.65 13.88
C LEU A 114 1.54 -10.76 14.90
N ASP A 115 2.54 -11.59 15.20
CA ASP A 115 2.44 -12.67 16.18
C ASP A 115 2.10 -12.15 17.59
N ASP A 116 2.72 -11.05 18.01
CA ASP A 116 2.41 -10.39 19.27
C ASP A 116 0.98 -9.85 19.32
N SER A 117 0.48 -9.33 18.20
CA SER A 117 -0.90 -8.87 18.08
C SER A 117 -1.89 -10.03 18.20
N GLU A 118 -1.60 -11.16 17.55
CA GLU A 118 -2.41 -12.37 17.61
C GLU A 118 -2.46 -12.98 19.01
N LYS A 119 -1.31 -13.06 19.69
CA LYS A 119 -1.23 -13.52 21.09
C LYS A 119 -2.06 -12.66 22.04
N ARG A 120 -2.30 -11.39 21.71
CA ARG A 120 -3.17 -10.47 22.46
C ARG A 120 -4.65 -10.58 22.09
N GLY A 121 -5.00 -11.50 21.19
CA GLY A 121 -6.38 -11.77 20.77
C GLY A 121 -6.90 -10.87 19.65
N TYR A 122 -6.04 -10.08 18.98
CA TYR A 122 -6.46 -9.32 17.81
C TYR A 122 -6.62 -10.23 16.59
N GLY A 123 -7.62 -9.95 15.74
CA GLY A 123 -7.83 -10.69 14.49
C GLY A 123 -6.73 -10.45 13.45
N ILE A 124 -6.54 -11.42 12.55
CA ILE A 124 -5.45 -11.44 11.57
C ILE A 124 -5.76 -10.70 10.26
N GLY A 125 -7.05 -10.44 10.01
CA GLY A 125 -7.53 -9.92 8.73
C GLY A 125 -7.34 -8.42 8.54
N THR A 126 -7.19 -7.67 9.63
CA THR A 126 -7.04 -6.21 9.58
C THR A 126 -5.91 -5.77 10.49
N TYR A 127 -5.42 -4.56 10.25
CA TYR A 127 -4.52 -3.89 11.18
C TYR A 127 -5.25 -2.86 12.03
N CYS A 128 -4.51 -1.98 12.70
CA CYS A 128 -5.04 -1.02 13.68
C CYS A 128 -6.17 -0.10 13.17
N CYS A 129 -6.27 0.16 11.87
CA CYS A 129 -7.35 0.93 11.25
C CYS A 129 -7.51 0.57 9.76
N GLY A 130 -8.55 1.10 9.08
CA GLY A 130 -8.78 0.81 7.66
C GLY A 130 -7.67 1.33 6.73
N LYS A 131 -7.04 2.48 7.06
CA LYS A 131 -5.92 3.03 6.28
C LYS A 131 -4.69 2.12 6.32
N CYS A 132 -4.31 1.69 7.53
CA CYS A 132 -3.21 0.74 7.73
C CYS A 132 -3.53 -0.63 7.15
N SER A 133 -4.77 -1.12 7.31
CA SER A 133 -5.19 -2.40 6.73
C SER A 133 -5.07 -2.42 5.21
N THR A 134 -5.30 -1.29 4.55
CA THR A 134 -5.18 -1.19 3.10
C THR A 134 -3.72 -1.35 2.64
N ALA A 135 -2.76 -0.68 3.30
CA ALA A 135 -1.34 -0.85 3.00
C ALA A 135 -0.84 -2.27 3.34
N TYR A 136 -1.31 -2.81 4.46
CA TYR A 136 -1.06 -4.18 4.88
C TYR A 136 -1.46 -5.21 3.83
N TRP A 137 -2.69 -5.13 3.31
CA TRP A 137 -3.14 -6.06 2.28
C TRP A 137 -2.32 -5.97 1.00
N ARG A 138 -1.99 -4.75 0.56
CA ARG A 138 -1.13 -4.55 -0.62
C ARG A 138 0.26 -5.12 -0.43
N ASN A 139 0.81 -5.06 0.78
CA ASN A 139 2.11 -5.66 1.10
C ASN A 139 2.04 -7.20 1.15
N LEU A 140 0.98 -7.78 1.75
CA LEU A 140 0.78 -9.24 1.80
C LEU A 140 0.71 -9.90 0.41
N LEU A 141 0.25 -9.17 -0.61
CA LEU A 141 0.13 -9.71 -1.97
C LEU A 141 1.47 -10.08 -2.61
N VAL A 142 2.54 -9.36 -2.29
CA VAL A 142 3.82 -9.47 -3.01
C VAL A 142 4.98 -9.84 -2.10
N THR A 143 4.83 -9.67 -0.79
CA THR A 143 5.87 -9.97 0.18
C THR A 143 5.57 -11.32 0.84
N GLU A 144 6.60 -12.16 0.98
CA GLU A 144 6.49 -13.49 1.59
C GLU A 144 6.34 -13.39 3.11
N PHE A 145 5.11 -13.14 3.57
CA PHE A 145 4.71 -13.21 4.98
C PHE A 145 4.03 -14.56 5.31
N PRO A 146 4.19 -15.08 6.53
CA PRO A 146 3.45 -16.25 6.98
C PRO A 146 1.94 -16.04 6.90
N ARG A 147 1.22 -17.08 6.42
CA ARG A 147 -0.26 -17.12 6.36
C ARG A 147 -0.87 -15.97 5.53
N ARG A 148 -0.16 -15.45 4.52
CA ARG A 148 -0.62 -14.29 3.72
C ARG A 148 -2.03 -14.47 3.13
N GLU A 149 -2.35 -15.64 2.60
CA GLU A 149 -3.64 -15.92 1.96
C GLU A 149 -4.78 -15.95 2.99
N GLU A 150 -4.53 -16.57 4.14
CA GLU A 150 -5.47 -16.58 5.26
C GLU A 150 -5.74 -15.17 5.79
N ARG A 151 -4.68 -14.38 5.99
CA ARG A 151 -4.76 -12.97 6.41
C ARG A 151 -5.58 -12.13 5.43
N LEU A 152 -5.34 -12.28 4.13
CA LEU A 152 -6.12 -11.58 3.10
C LEU A 152 -7.60 -12.01 3.09
N SER A 153 -7.86 -13.32 3.22
CA SER A 153 -9.21 -13.87 3.27
C SER A 153 -10.01 -13.36 4.47
N GLU A 154 -9.41 -13.37 5.66
CA GLU A 154 -10.01 -12.77 6.86
C GLU A 154 -10.19 -11.26 6.70
N GLY A 155 -9.26 -10.59 6.01
CA GLY A 155 -9.39 -9.17 5.67
C GLY A 155 -10.62 -8.87 4.83
N MET A 156 -10.92 -9.70 3.83
CA MET A 156 -12.13 -9.52 3.01
C MET A 156 -13.41 -9.78 3.81
N LYS A 157 -13.41 -10.75 4.74
CA LYS A 157 -14.55 -10.98 5.65
C LYS A 157 -14.79 -9.76 6.54
N GLU A 158 -13.73 -9.18 7.10
CA GLU A 158 -13.82 -7.95 7.90
C GLU A 158 -14.26 -6.74 7.07
N LEU A 159 -13.79 -6.63 5.83
CA LEU A 159 -14.19 -5.57 4.92
C LEU A 159 -15.70 -5.62 4.64
N LYS A 160 -16.23 -6.82 4.35
CA LYS A 160 -17.67 -7.04 4.12
C LYS A 160 -18.54 -6.57 5.30
N LYS A 161 -18.10 -6.80 6.55
CA LYS A 161 -18.80 -6.34 7.77
C LYS A 161 -18.82 -4.80 7.90
N ASN A 162 -17.95 -4.09 7.18
CA ASN A 162 -17.83 -2.64 7.22
C ASN A 162 -18.57 -1.90 6.10
N ARG A 163 -19.30 -2.62 5.23
CA ARG A 163 -20.12 -2.03 4.16
C ARG A 163 -21.18 -1.09 4.74
N MET A 164 -21.40 0.04 4.09
CA MET A 164 -22.38 1.08 4.47
C MET A 164 -23.70 1.02 3.69
N GLY A 165 -23.79 0.18 2.66
CA GLY A 165 -24.97 0.06 1.79
C GLY A 165 -24.95 0.97 0.55
N ASP A 166 -23.95 1.83 0.42
CA ASP A 166 -23.82 2.85 -0.64
C ASP A 166 -22.56 2.67 -1.51
N GLY A 167 -21.98 1.46 -1.49
CA GLY A 167 -20.71 1.15 -2.15
C GLY A 167 -19.47 1.60 -1.37
N HIS A 168 -19.63 2.23 -0.20
CA HIS A 168 -18.52 2.64 0.66
C HIS A 168 -18.41 1.73 1.90
N TRP A 169 -17.29 1.88 2.61
CA TRP A 169 -17.01 1.18 3.86
C TRP A 169 -16.66 2.18 4.96
N ARG A 170 -17.15 1.92 6.17
CA ARG A 170 -17.15 2.87 7.30
C ARG A 170 -15.79 3.50 7.62
N ARG A 171 -14.72 2.72 7.59
CA ARG A 171 -13.38 3.11 8.11
C ARG A 171 -12.26 3.06 7.07
N PHE A 172 -12.58 2.72 5.82
CA PHE A 172 -11.57 2.47 4.79
C PHE A 172 -11.49 3.65 3.81
N PRO A 173 -10.28 4.07 3.42
CA PRO A 173 -10.08 5.09 2.38
C PRO A 173 -10.56 4.55 1.03
N PHE A 174 -11.67 5.10 0.50
CA PHE A 174 -12.37 4.52 -0.66
C PHE A 174 -11.45 4.27 -1.88
N TYR A 175 -10.68 5.28 -2.27
CA TYR A 175 -9.86 5.17 -3.49
C TYR A 175 -8.66 4.26 -3.26
N TYR A 176 -7.97 4.43 -2.12
CA TYR A 176 -6.81 3.61 -1.78
C TYR A 176 -7.18 2.14 -1.59
N LEU A 177 -8.34 1.87 -0.97
CA LEU A 177 -8.88 0.52 -0.84
C LEU A 177 -9.22 -0.06 -2.21
N SER A 178 -9.85 0.71 -3.10
CA SER A 178 -10.17 0.24 -4.44
C SER A 178 -8.92 -0.18 -5.22
N LEU A 179 -7.80 0.54 -5.08
CA LEU A 179 -6.51 0.11 -5.62
C LEU A 179 -6.05 -1.23 -5.03
N ALA A 180 -6.17 -1.42 -3.71
CA ALA A 180 -5.83 -2.70 -3.10
C ALA A 180 -6.72 -3.83 -3.63
N LEU A 181 -8.03 -3.60 -3.82
CA LEU A 181 -8.95 -4.61 -4.34
C LEU A 181 -8.61 -5.02 -5.78
N THR A 182 -8.22 -4.08 -6.64
CA THR A 182 -7.79 -4.41 -8.01
C THR A 182 -6.48 -5.18 -8.05
N GLU A 183 -5.56 -4.92 -7.11
CA GLU A 183 -4.32 -5.69 -6.95
C GLU A 183 -4.57 -7.08 -6.36
N ILE A 184 -5.51 -7.23 -5.42
CA ILE A 184 -5.93 -8.55 -4.87
C ILE A 184 -6.60 -9.39 -5.96
N GLY A 185 -7.37 -8.75 -6.84
CA GLY A 185 -8.00 -9.38 -8.00
C GLY A 185 -9.28 -10.15 -7.68
N PRO A 186 -10.00 -10.59 -8.73
CA PRO A 186 -11.35 -11.14 -8.60
C PRO A 186 -11.40 -12.51 -7.91
N GLY A 187 -10.28 -13.23 -7.80
CA GLY A 187 -10.24 -14.50 -7.08
C GLY A 187 -10.64 -14.38 -5.61
N LEU A 188 -10.32 -13.24 -4.98
CA LEU A 188 -10.61 -13.00 -3.56
C LEU A 188 -11.45 -11.73 -3.31
N ALA A 189 -11.28 -10.69 -4.13
CA ALA A 189 -11.90 -9.38 -3.92
C ALA A 189 -13.16 -9.11 -4.77
N LYS A 190 -13.60 -10.04 -5.63
CA LYS A 190 -14.70 -9.78 -6.60
C LYS A 190 -15.96 -9.23 -5.96
N SER A 191 -16.42 -9.82 -4.86
CA SER A 191 -17.65 -9.38 -4.19
C SER A 191 -17.55 -7.96 -3.59
N GLU A 192 -16.35 -7.50 -3.24
CA GLU A 192 -16.12 -6.14 -2.72
C GLU A 192 -15.91 -5.15 -3.86
N MET A 193 -15.30 -5.56 -4.98
CA MET A 193 -15.24 -4.74 -6.21
C MET A 193 -16.64 -4.47 -6.76
N GLN A 194 -17.48 -5.52 -6.90
CA GLN A 194 -18.87 -5.37 -7.35
C GLN A 194 -19.70 -4.49 -6.42
N TYR A 195 -19.43 -4.56 -5.11
CA TYR A 195 -20.09 -3.69 -4.14
C TYR A 195 -19.74 -2.20 -4.35
N ALA A 196 -18.49 -1.88 -4.70
CA ALA A 196 -18.04 -0.51 -4.98
C ALA A 196 -18.33 -0.03 -6.41
N ALA A 197 -18.65 -0.94 -7.34
CA ALA A 197 -18.83 -0.63 -8.75
C ALA A 197 -19.81 0.54 -9.01
N PRO A 198 -21.02 0.60 -8.40
CA PRO A 198 -21.95 1.72 -8.63
C PRO A 198 -21.38 3.09 -8.22
N ALA A 199 -20.59 3.13 -7.15
CA ALA A 199 -19.93 4.36 -6.71
C ALA A 199 -18.85 4.79 -7.71
N TRP A 200 -18.12 3.83 -8.28
CA TRP A 200 -17.13 4.08 -9.33
C TRP A 200 -17.76 4.53 -10.65
N GLU A 201 -18.85 3.91 -11.11
CA GLU A 201 -19.58 4.34 -12.30
C GLU A 201 -20.00 5.82 -12.19
N LYS A 202 -20.57 6.19 -11.04
CA LYS A 202 -20.94 7.59 -10.73
C LYS A 202 -19.71 8.50 -10.73
N TYR A 203 -18.62 8.08 -10.09
CA TYR A 203 -17.38 8.87 -10.05
C TYR A 203 -16.82 9.11 -11.46
N LEU A 204 -16.68 8.06 -12.28
CA LEU A 204 -16.14 8.14 -13.63
C LEU A 204 -17.02 9.00 -14.54
N LYS A 205 -18.35 8.92 -14.40
CA LYS A 205 -19.29 9.79 -15.13
C LYS A 205 -19.06 11.27 -14.82
N ASN A 206 -18.84 11.61 -13.55
CA ASN A 206 -18.75 12.99 -13.10
C ASN A 206 -17.37 13.62 -13.27
N ASN A 207 -16.31 12.82 -13.48
CA ASN A 207 -14.92 13.30 -13.48
C ASN A 207 -14.19 13.03 -14.81
N ARG A 208 -14.91 12.85 -15.93
CA ARG A 208 -14.31 12.51 -17.24
C ARG A 208 -13.26 13.51 -17.74
N ASN A 209 -13.45 14.79 -17.42
CA ASN A 209 -12.58 15.88 -17.89
C ASN A 209 -11.71 16.45 -16.76
N SER A 210 -11.61 15.78 -15.63
CA SER A 210 -10.88 16.29 -14.48
C SER A 210 -9.38 16.09 -14.65
N GLU A 211 -8.65 17.18 -14.57
CA GLU A 211 -7.19 17.19 -14.66
C GLU A 211 -6.54 17.02 -13.28
N GLY A 212 -5.33 16.49 -13.27
CA GLY A 212 -4.53 16.35 -12.06
C GLY A 212 -4.11 14.91 -11.77
N LYS A 213 -2.89 14.76 -11.30
CA LYS A 213 -2.20 13.48 -11.07
C LYS A 213 -3.06 12.46 -10.32
N TYR A 214 -3.63 12.83 -9.17
CA TYR A 214 -4.44 11.89 -8.37
C TYR A 214 -5.78 11.57 -9.03
N THR A 215 -6.36 12.49 -9.78
CA THR A 215 -7.63 12.25 -10.47
C THR A 215 -7.44 11.25 -11.61
N ILE A 216 -6.37 11.41 -12.39
CA ILE A 216 -5.98 10.46 -13.45
C ILE A 216 -5.79 9.05 -12.88
N ARG A 217 -5.05 8.92 -11.77
CA ARG A 217 -4.86 7.64 -11.07
C ARG A 217 -6.18 7.03 -10.63
N LYS A 218 -7.04 7.80 -9.95
CA LYS A 218 -8.37 7.33 -9.51
C LYS A 218 -9.21 6.88 -10.68
N PHE A 219 -9.22 7.64 -11.78
CA PHE A 219 -9.96 7.29 -12.97
C PHE A 219 -9.50 5.93 -13.52
N ARG A 220 -8.18 5.72 -13.61
CA ARG A 220 -7.61 4.44 -14.06
C ARG A 220 -7.96 3.29 -13.10
N ILE A 221 -7.86 3.49 -11.79
CA ILE A 221 -8.25 2.50 -10.77
C ILE A 221 -9.73 2.13 -10.90
N GLY A 222 -10.61 3.13 -11.07
CA GLY A 222 -12.03 2.90 -11.27
C GLY A 222 -12.33 2.07 -12.51
N GLN A 223 -11.68 2.37 -13.64
CA GLN A 223 -11.79 1.56 -14.86
C GLN A 223 -11.34 0.12 -14.62
N MET A 224 -10.14 -0.06 -14.05
CA MET A 224 -9.62 -1.40 -13.73
C MET A 224 -10.57 -2.18 -12.82
N LEU A 225 -11.16 -1.53 -11.82
CA LEU A 225 -12.10 -2.17 -10.90
C LEU A 225 -13.37 -2.62 -11.63
N LEU A 226 -13.93 -1.79 -12.52
CA LEU A 226 -15.11 -2.15 -13.30
C LEU A 226 -14.80 -3.27 -14.30
N ASP A 227 -13.63 -3.26 -14.93
CA ASP A 227 -13.19 -4.30 -15.87
C ASP A 227 -13.00 -5.68 -15.19
N LEU A 228 -12.78 -5.70 -13.88
CA LEU A 228 -12.58 -6.91 -13.07
C LEU A 228 -13.86 -7.44 -12.38
N CYS A 229 -14.98 -6.71 -12.49
CA CYS A 229 -16.28 -7.11 -11.93
C CYS A 229 -16.99 -8.20 -12.74
#